data_AF-A0A7W0YVW1-F1
#
_entry.id   AF-A0A7W0YVW1-F1
#
_cell.length_a   1.000
_cell.length_b   1.000
_cell.length_c   1.000
_cell.angle_alpha   90.00
_cell.angle_beta   90.00
_cell.angle_gamma   90.00
#
_symmetry.space_group_name_H-M   'P 1'
#
loop_
_entity.id
_entity.type
_entity.pdbx_description
1 polymer ?
#
loop_
_entity_poly.entity_id
_entity_poly.type
_entity_poly.pdbx_seq_one_letter_code
_entity_poly.pdbx_strand_id
1 'polypeptide(L)'
;MDEHPADELLRRALIDAGASAAVALRVVGLPLCEALTVVFHGRSDLGTIQTYVAHGGRGAGAAVAADELMRVPCDLDLAAAEDREEAEQLYAQQACALRDALEAADTVLDIWREPLSDFAHARVQIDRRLGLDVRLPAHRLLPAALTAPDKGIVVTAVCSARPLAEGKPPMGIACAQQDVARVYPLPDDPERCLEDFFECAAEHARRVGEQLGRQDQSVRRFLELSGEGFAETG
;
A
#
# COMPACT_ATOMS: atom_id res chain seq x y z
N MET A 1 19.34 12.58 -4.19
CA MET A 1 17.93 12.50 -4.60
C MET A 1 17.94 11.44 -5.68
N ASP A 2 17.94 10.18 -5.26
CA ASP A 2 18.11 9.05 -6.17
C ASP A 2 16.70 8.59 -6.55
N GLU A 3 16.33 8.81 -7.82
CA GLU A 3 15.10 8.27 -8.40
C GLU A 3 15.07 6.75 -8.18
N HIS A 4 13.94 6.23 -7.69
CA HIS A 4 13.81 4.81 -7.45
C HIS A 4 13.88 4.07 -8.80
N PRO A 5 14.61 2.94 -8.92
CA PRO A 5 14.71 2.18 -10.17
C PRO A 5 13.36 1.79 -10.76
N ALA A 6 12.33 1.69 -9.91
CA ALA A 6 10.94 1.48 -10.32
C ALA A 6 10.35 2.64 -11.13
N ASP A 7 10.70 3.88 -10.81
CA ASP A 7 10.20 5.09 -11.49
C ASP A 7 10.83 5.27 -12.88
N GLU A 8 12.12 4.90 -13.02
CA GLU A 8 12.82 4.90 -14.30
C GLU A 8 12.36 3.73 -15.20
N LEU A 9 12.06 2.58 -14.62
CA LEU A 9 11.42 1.47 -15.33
C LEU A 9 10.00 1.85 -15.81
N LEU A 10 9.24 2.61 -15.00
CA LEU A 10 7.92 3.13 -15.35
C LEU A 10 7.97 4.16 -16.47
N ARG A 11 8.95 5.09 -16.46
CA ARG A 11 9.18 6.03 -17.58
C ARG A 11 9.54 5.31 -18.88
N ARG A 12 10.48 4.35 -18.83
CA ARG A 12 10.86 3.56 -20.02
C ARG A 12 9.72 2.67 -20.51
N ALA A 13 8.82 2.27 -19.63
CA ALA A 13 7.63 1.49 -19.96
C ALA A 13 6.68 2.23 -20.92
N LEU A 14 6.66 3.56 -20.86
CA LEU A 14 5.72 4.38 -21.62
C LEU A 14 6.25 4.79 -23.01
N ILE A 15 7.47 4.41 -23.39
CA ILE A 15 8.20 5.01 -24.54
C ILE A 15 8.34 4.08 -25.76
N ASP A 16 8.21 2.75 -25.62
CA ASP A 16 8.35 1.83 -26.77
C ASP A 16 7.06 1.07 -27.10
N ALA A 17 6.18 1.73 -27.86
CA ALA A 17 4.89 1.19 -28.29
C ALA A 17 5.00 -0.10 -29.13
N GLY A 18 6.18 -0.43 -29.67
CA GLY A 18 6.39 -1.67 -30.45
C GLY A 18 6.68 -2.90 -29.57
N ALA A 19 7.12 -2.69 -28.33
CA ALA A 19 7.53 -3.75 -27.39
C ALA A 19 6.60 -3.88 -26.16
N SER A 20 5.51 -3.11 -26.14
CA SER A 20 4.57 -3.02 -25.03
C SER A 20 3.12 -3.20 -25.46
N ALA A 21 2.31 -3.85 -24.64
CA ALA A 21 0.86 -3.87 -24.77
C ALA A 21 0.21 -3.49 -23.43
N ALA A 22 -0.88 -2.71 -23.49
CA ALA A 22 -1.64 -2.31 -22.31
C ALA A 22 -3.13 -2.57 -22.48
N VAL A 23 -3.78 -3.10 -21.45
CA VAL A 23 -5.23 -3.28 -21.38
C VAL A 23 -5.76 -2.60 -20.13
N ALA A 24 -6.83 -1.83 -20.29
CA ALA A 24 -7.47 -1.10 -19.20
C ALA A 24 -8.83 -1.72 -18.83
N LEU A 25 -9.05 -1.90 -17.53
CA LEU A 25 -10.31 -2.34 -16.95
C LEU A 25 -10.84 -1.24 -16.02
N ARG A 26 -12.10 -0.86 -16.20
CA ARG A 26 -12.77 0.13 -15.36
C ARG A 26 -13.52 -0.54 -14.22
N VAL A 27 -13.34 -0.05 -13.00
CA VAL A 27 -14.08 -0.42 -11.80
C VAL A 27 -14.84 0.81 -11.32
N VAL A 28 -16.13 0.69 -11.02
CA VAL A 28 -17.01 1.83 -10.68
C VAL A 28 -17.97 1.47 -9.55
N GLY A 29 -18.57 2.50 -8.94
CA GLY A 29 -19.52 2.30 -7.84
C GLY A 29 -18.83 2.00 -6.50
N LEU A 30 -17.55 2.38 -6.39
CA LEU A 30 -16.75 2.16 -5.20
C LEU A 30 -17.11 3.21 -4.13
N PRO A 31 -17.46 2.82 -2.88
CA PRO A 31 -17.87 3.77 -1.84
C PRO A 31 -16.83 4.84 -1.49
N LEU A 32 -15.53 4.53 -1.56
CA LEU A 32 -14.43 5.46 -1.25
C LEU A 32 -13.82 6.05 -2.52
N CYS A 33 -13.47 5.21 -3.49
CA CYS A 33 -12.75 5.65 -4.68
C CYS A 33 -13.64 6.20 -5.80
N GLU A 34 -14.96 5.97 -5.74
CA GLU A 34 -15.96 6.19 -6.81
C GLU A 34 -15.69 5.35 -8.08
N ALA A 35 -14.51 5.50 -8.68
CA ALA A 35 -14.03 4.74 -9.81
C ALA A 35 -12.51 4.56 -9.79
N LEU A 36 -12.06 3.40 -10.28
CA LEU A 36 -10.66 3.06 -10.50
C LEU A 36 -10.46 2.53 -11.94
N THR A 37 -9.25 2.70 -12.44
CA THR A 37 -8.80 2.06 -13.69
C THR A 37 -7.65 1.13 -13.36
N VAL A 38 -7.82 -0.14 -13.65
CA VAL A 38 -6.75 -1.14 -13.62
C VAL A 38 -6.09 -1.18 -14.98
N VAL A 39 -4.77 -1.13 -15.03
CA VAL A 39 -3.97 -1.24 -16.25
C VAL A 39 -3.06 -2.46 -16.13
N PHE A 40 -3.25 -3.43 -17.02
CA PHE A 40 -2.32 -4.53 -17.23
C PHE A 40 -1.33 -4.12 -18.31
N HIS A 41 -0.05 -4.06 -17.97
CA HIS A 41 0.99 -3.58 -18.86
C HIS A 41 2.04 -4.66 -19.08
N GLY A 42 1.99 -5.29 -20.27
CA GLY A 42 2.94 -6.30 -20.70
C GLY A 42 4.10 -5.66 -21.44
N ARG A 43 5.32 -6.05 -21.10
CA ARG A 43 6.54 -5.67 -21.83
C ARG A 43 7.44 -6.86 -22.04
N SER A 44 8.01 -6.94 -23.25
CA SER A 44 8.90 -8.06 -23.62
C SER A 44 10.18 -8.13 -22.78
N ASP A 45 10.68 -7.00 -22.27
CA ASP A 45 11.91 -6.93 -21.49
C ASP A 45 11.72 -7.21 -19.98
N LEU A 46 10.49 -7.12 -19.48
CA LEU A 46 10.18 -7.32 -18.07
C LEU A 46 9.85 -8.78 -17.71
N GLY A 47 9.51 -9.61 -18.71
CA GLY A 47 9.16 -11.02 -18.51
C GLY A 47 7.88 -11.25 -17.69
N THR A 48 7.08 -10.20 -17.45
CA THR A 48 5.81 -10.26 -16.72
C THR A 48 4.83 -9.20 -17.21
N ILE A 49 3.54 -9.40 -16.96
CA ILE A 49 2.49 -8.41 -17.22
C ILE A 49 2.16 -7.71 -15.92
N GLN A 50 2.67 -6.49 -15.78
CA GLN A 50 2.56 -5.73 -14.54
C GLN A 50 1.19 -5.11 -14.37
N THR A 51 0.65 -5.19 -13.17
CA THR A 51 -0.63 -4.58 -12.81
C THR A 51 -0.43 -3.22 -12.14
N TYR A 52 -1.18 -2.21 -12.62
CA TYR A 52 -1.23 -0.86 -12.08
C TYR A 52 -2.68 -0.44 -11.82
N VAL A 53 -2.88 0.48 -10.87
CA VAL A 53 -4.17 1.07 -10.55
C VAL A 53 -4.06 2.58 -10.54
N ALA A 54 -5.00 3.26 -11.20
CA ALA A 54 -5.14 4.70 -11.21
C ALA A 54 -6.55 5.11 -10.76
N HIS A 55 -6.67 6.33 -10.22
CA HIS A 55 -7.97 6.91 -9.92
C HIS A 55 -8.77 7.28 -11.18
N GLY A 56 -10.09 7.21 -11.04
CA GLY A 56 -11.06 7.58 -12.06
C GLY A 56 -11.35 6.45 -13.04
N GLY A 57 -12.37 6.65 -13.87
CA GLY A 57 -12.85 5.66 -14.83
C GLY A 57 -12.33 5.91 -16.26
N ARG A 58 -11.01 5.81 -16.46
CA ARG A 58 -10.36 6.11 -17.74
C ARG A 58 -10.70 5.04 -18.78
N GLY A 59 -10.95 5.48 -20.01
CA GLY A 59 -11.25 4.62 -21.16
C GLY A 59 -10.01 4.24 -21.96
N ALA A 60 -10.18 3.34 -22.93
CA ALA A 60 -9.13 3.00 -23.87
C ALA A 60 -8.60 4.25 -24.62
N GLY A 61 -7.28 4.34 -24.76
CA GLY A 61 -6.61 5.48 -25.41
C GLY A 61 -6.46 6.74 -24.55
N ALA A 62 -6.96 6.74 -23.31
CA ALA A 62 -6.70 7.83 -22.37
C ALA A 62 -5.23 7.80 -21.90
N ALA A 63 -4.57 8.96 -21.91
CA ALA A 63 -3.25 9.10 -21.34
C ALA A 63 -3.31 9.02 -19.81
N VAL A 64 -2.33 8.34 -19.22
CA VAL A 64 -2.13 8.27 -17.76
C VAL A 64 -0.68 8.60 -17.48
N ALA A 65 -0.46 9.61 -16.64
CA ALA A 65 0.89 9.99 -16.25
C ALA A 65 1.45 8.96 -15.26
N ALA A 66 2.77 8.83 -15.22
CA ALA A 66 3.45 7.86 -14.37
C ALA A 66 3.16 8.07 -12.88
N ASP A 67 3.04 9.32 -12.44
CA ASP A 67 2.69 9.72 -11.07
C ASP A 67 1.20 9.51 -10.73
N GLU A 68 0.39 9.07 -11.69
CA GLU A 68 -1.00 8.66 -11.49
C GLU A 68 -1.18 7.13 -11.42
N LEU A 69 -0.09 6.35 -11.61
CA LEU A 69 -0.10 4.90 -11.60
C LEU A 69 0.47 4.33 -10.30
N MET A 70 -0.37 3.66 -9.53
CA MET A 70 0.06 2.87 -8.38
C MET A 70 0.34 1.43 -8.80
N ARG A 71 1.54 0.93 -8.53
CA ARG A 71 1.90 -0.48 -8.76
C ARG A 71 1.17 -1.39 -7.77
N VAL A 72 0.45 -2.40 -8.28
CA VAL A 72 -0.20 -3.45 -7.47
C VAL A 72 0.35 -4.80 -7.89
N PRO A 73 1.21 -5.47 -7.10
CA PRO A 73 1.95 -6.67 -7.51
C PRO A 73 1.12 -7.95 -7.51
N CYS A 74 -0.08 -7.86 -8.08
CA CYS A 74 -0.95 -8.96 -8.48
C CYS A 74 -0.88 -9.08 -10.01
N ASP A 75 0.28 -9.53 -10.49
CA ASP A 75 0.59 -9.55 -11.92
C ASP A 75 -0.20 -10.61 -12.68
N LEU A 76 -0.52 -10.27 -13.93
CA LEU A 76 -1.24 -11.17 -14.82
C LEU A 76 -0.27 -12.23 -15.34
N ASP A 77 -0.61 -13.50 -15.13
CA ASP A 77 0.13 -14.63 -15.65
C ASP A 77 -0.69 -15.35 -16.73
N LEU A 78 -0.15 -15.38 -17.95
CA LEU A 78 -0.74 -16.07 -19.11
C LEU A 78 0.15 -17.23 -19.59
N ALA A 79 1.23 -17.56 -18.87
CA ALA A 79 2.20 -18.57 -19.30
C ALA A 79 1.61 -19.99 -19.42
N ALA A 80 0.51 -20.25 -18.71
CA ALA A 80 -0.21 -21.52 -18.75
C ALA A 80 -1.18 -21.66 -19.94
N ALA A 81 -1.41 -20.60 -20.73
CA ALA A 81 -2.27 -20.68 -21.91
C ALA A 81 -1.56 -21.42 -23.06
N GLU A 82 -2.19 -22.46 -23.59
CA GLU A 82 -1.69 -23.18 -24.77
C GLU A 82 -2.04 -22.45 -26.07
N ASP A 83 -3.13 -21.69 -26.06
CA ASP A 83 -3.59 -20.92 -27.21
C ASP A 83 -4.21 -19.56 -26.84
N ARG A 84 -4.69 -18.86 -27.86
CA ARG A 84 -5.30 -17.54 -27.71
C ARG A 84 -6.61 -17.59 -26.92
N GLU A 85 -7.43 -18.62 -27.13
CA GLU A 85 -8.73 -18.72 -26.47
C GLU A 85 -8.52 -18.93 -24.96
N GLU A 86 -7.60 -19.81 -24.59
CA GLU A 86 -7.22 -20.02 -23.19
C GLU A 86 -6.61 -18.76 -22.56
N ALA A 87 -5.76 -18.02 -23.30
CA ALA A 87 -5.22 -16.75 -22.82
C ALA A 87 -6.31 -15.71 -22.56
N GLU A 88 -7.30 -15.60 -23.45
CA GLU A 88 -8.46 -14.71 -23.28
C GLU A 88 -9.30 -15.12 -22.07
N GLN A 89 -9.50 -16.42 -21.83
CA GLN A 89 -10.20 -16.93 -20.66
C GLN A 89 -9.44 -16.66 -19.35
N LEU A 90 -8.13 -16.92 -19.30
CA LEU A 90 -7.28 -16.65 -18.13
C LEU A 90 -7.23 -15.16 -17.81
N TYR A 91 -7.11 -14.31 -18.83
CA TYR A 91 -7.23 -12.86 -18.68
C TYR A 91 -8.57 -12.48 -18.05
N ALA A 92 -9.69 -12.96 -18.59
CA ALA A 92 -11.01 -12.62 -18.08
C ALA A 92 -11.21 -13.05 -16.62
N GLN A 93 -10.73 -14.25 -16.26
CA GLN A 93 -10.79 -14.76 -14.89
C GLN A 93 -9.99 -13.88 -13.91
N GLN A 94 -8.75 -13.52 -14.29
CA GLN A 94 -7.89 -12.70 -13.44
C GLN A 94 -8.40 -11.25 -13.35
N ALA A 95 -8.87 -10.67 -14.46
CA ALA A 95 -9.50 -9.36 -14.48
C ALA A 95 -10.75 -9.30 -13.57
N CYS A 96 -11.59 -10.35 -13.61
CA CYS A 96 -12.75 -10.49 -12.72
C CYS A 96 -12.31 -10.57 -11.26
N ALA A 97 -11.36 -11.45 -10.94
CA ALA A 97 -10.86 -11.62 -9.58
C ALA A 97 -10.27 -10.33 -9.00
N LEU A 98 -9.55 -9.54 -9.80
CA LEU A 98 -8.99 -8.27 -9.37
C LEU A 98 -10.05 -7.20 -9.15
N ARG A 99 -11.05 -7.10 -10.05
CA ARG A 99 -12.19 -6.20 -9.87
C ARG A 99 -12.90 -6.51 -8.56
N ASP A 100 -13.28 -7.77 -8.36
CA ASP A 100 -14.01 -8.21 -7.18
C ASP A 100 -13.20 -7.94 -5.89
N ALA A 101 -11.87 -8.13 -5.95
CA ALA A 101 -10.98 -7.80 -4.84
C ALA A 101 -10.90 -6.30 -4.53
N LEU A 102 -10.86 -5.43 -5.56
CA LEU A 102 -10.85 -3.98 -5.38
C LEU A 102 -12.19 -3.49 -4.81
N GLU A 103 -13.31 -3.99 -5.30
CA GLU A 103 -14.65 -3.68 -4.79
C GLU A 103 -14.81 -4.12 -3.33
N ALA A 104 -14.37 -5.34 -3.01
CA ALA A 104 -14.40 -5.85 -1.65
C ALA A 104 -13.49 -5.02 -0.72
N ALA A 105 -12.28 -4.68 -1.15
CA ALA A 105 -11.34 -3.90 -0.35
C ALA A 105 -11.83 -2.47 -0.08
N ASP A 106 -12.40 -1.80 -1.08
CA ASP A 106 -12.97 -0.47 -0.94
C ASP A 106 -14.18 -0.47 0.00
N THR A 107 -15.03 -1.49 -0.12
CA THR A 107 -16.19 -1.71 0.77
C THR A 107 -15.76 -1.98 2.21
N VAL A 108 -14.79 -2.87 2.42
CA VAL A 108 -14.27 -3.18 3.76
C VAL A 108 -13.64 -1.94 4.37
N LEU A 109 -12.85 -1.17 3.61
CA LEU A 109 -12.31 0.09 4.13
C LEU A 109 -13.43 1.07 4.50
N ASP A 110 -14.54 1.12 3.77
CA ASP A 110 -15.68 1.96 4.16
C ASP A 110 -16.30 1.52 5.49
N ILE A 111 -16.41 0.21 5.73
CA ILE A 111 -16.86 -0.36 7.02
C ILE A 111 -15.92 0.05 8.16
N TRP A 112 -14.60 0.08 7.93
CA TRP A 112 -13.61 0.47 8.95
C TRP A 112 -13.64 1.95 9.32
N ARG A 113 -14.33 2.79 8.53
CA ARG A 113 -14.33 4.25 8.71
C ARG A 113 -14.92 4.67 10.06
N GLU A 114 -16.08 4.12 10.41
CA GLU A 114 -16.79 4.45 11.65
C GLU A 114 -16.02 3.97 12.90
N PRO A 115 -15.61 2.69 12.99
CA PRO A 115 -14.76 2.22 14.08
C PRO A 115 -13.48 3.05 14.26
N LEU A 116 -12.78 3.39 13.17
CA LEU A 116 -11.58 4.21 13.25
C LEU A 116 -11.88 5.62 13.79
N SER A 117 -13.01 6.22 13.37
CA SER A 117 -13.45 7.53 13.87
C SER A 117 -13.71 7.50 15.37
N ASP A 118 -14.37 6.44 15.84
CA ASP A 118 -14.71 6.27 17.26
C ASP A 118 -13.47 6.08 18.11
N PHE A 119 -12.56 5.18 17.71
CA PHE A 119 -11.32 4.91 18.45
C PHE A 119 -10.33 6.08 18.40
N ALA A 120 -10.20 6.76 17.25
CA ALA A 120 -9.32 7.92 17.14
C ALA A 120 -9.89 9.16 17.87
N HIS A 121 -11.18 9.14 18.22
CA HIS A 121 -11.96 10.29 18.68
C HIS A 121 -11.73 11.51 17.78
N ALA A 122 -11.64 11.28 16.47
CA ALA A 122 -11.24 12.28 15.49
C ALA A 122 -11.94 12.03 14.16
N ARG A 123 -12.04 13.08 13.34
CA ARG A 123 -12.60 12.96 12.00
C ARG A 123 -11.65 12.17 11.10
N VAL A 124 -12.10 11.01 10.63
CA VAL A 124 -11.40 10.23 9.61
C VAL A 124 -11.53 10.91 8.24
N GLN A 125 -10.43 10.98 7.51
CA GLN A 125 -10.34 11.48 6.15
C GLN A 125 -10.03 10.34 5.18
N ILE A 126 -10.49 10.47 3.93
CA ILE A 126 -10.13 9.56 2.84
C ILE A 126 -8.95 10.17 2.09
N ASP A 127 -7.78 9.56 2.25
CA ASP A 127 -6.58 9.92 1.49
C ASP A 127 -6.53 9.12 0.19
N ARG A 128 -6.46 9.82 -0.94
CA ARG A 128 -6.42 9.25 -2.30
C ARG A 128 -5.05 9.47 -2.97
N ARG A 129 -4.05 9.91 -2.21
CA ARG A 129 -2.67 10.02 -2.68
C ARG A 129 -2.11 8.62 -2.90
N LEU A 130 -1.29 8.46 -3.95
CA LEU A 130 -0.62 7.19 -4.23
C LEU A 130 0.45 6.88 -3.17
N GLY A 131 1.20 7.91 -2.75
CA GLY A 131 2.15 7.84 -1.66
C GLY A 131 1.50 8.08 -0.30
N LEU A 132 1.93 7.31 0.70
CA LEU A 132 1.55 7.50 2.11
C LEU A 132 2.76 7.96 2.91
N ASP A 133 2.50 8.73 3.97
CA ASP A 133 3.53 9.25 4.88
C ASP A 133 3.98 8.20 5.93
N VAL A 134 3.59 6.94 5.75
CA VAL A 134 3.92 5.81 6.62
C VAL A 134 4.42 4.62 5.80
N ARG A 135 5.28 3.80 6.40
CA ARG A 135 5.72 2.53 5.79
C ARG A 135 4.72 1.44 6.09
N LEU A 136 4.30 0.74 5.04
CA LEU A 136 3.43 -0.43 5.17
C LEU A 136 4.26 -1.72 5.17
N PRO A 137 3.80 -2.76 5.88
CA PRO A 137 4.46 -4.06 5.89
C PRO A 137 4.21 -4.87 4.59
N ALA A 138 3.33 -4.38 3.71
CA ALA A 138 2.96 -5.02 2.46
C ALA A 138 2.50 -3.98 1.41
N HIS A 139 2.35 -4.42 0.16
CA HIS A 139 1.97 -3.54 -0.94
C HIS A 139 0.50 -3.11 -0.83
N ARG A 140 0.19 -1.88 -1.23
CA ARG A 140 -1.19 -1.39 -1.28
C ARG A 140 -1.96 -2.08 -2.40
N LEU A 141 -3.22 -2.40 -2.13
CA LEU A 141 -4.13 -2.92 -3.16
C LEU A 141 -4.85 -1.80 -3.92
N LEU A 142 -5.24 -0.72 -3.24
CA LEU A 142 -5.96 0.42 -3.83
C LEU A 142 -5.38 1.76 -3.36
N PRO A 143 -5.54 2.83 -4.16
CA PRO A 143 -4.95 4.14 -3.87
C PRO A 143 -5.71 4.95 -2.80
N ALA A 144 -6.85 4.48 -2.30
CA ALA A 144 -7.49 5.05 -1.12
C ALA A 144 -6.94 4.47 0.20
N ALA A 145 -6.89 5.31 1.23
CA ALA A 145 -6.62 4.96 2.61
C ALA A 145 -7.52 5.80 3.53
N LEU A 146 -7.90 5.26 4.68
CA LEU A 146 -8.46 6.05 5.77
C LEU A 146 -7.32 6.65 6.58
N THR A 147 -7.47 7.89 7.00
CA THR A 147 -6.48 8.59 7.82
C THR A 147 -7.14 9.28 9.00
N ALA A 148 -6.52 9.19 10.17
CA ALA A 148 -6.83 10.02 11.33
C ALA A 148 -5.61 10.92 11.59
N PRO A 149 -5.51 12.09 10.94
CA PRO A 149 -4.29 12.91 10.94
C PRO A 149 -3.83 13.32 12.34
N ASP A 150 -4.78 13.66 13.22
CA ASP A 150 -4.51 14.06 14.61
C ASP A 150 -3.83 12.96 15.44
N LYS A 151 -3.99 11.70 15.01
CA LYS A 151 -3.36 10.53 15.62
C LYS A 151 -2.21 9.96 14.78
N GLY A 152 -2.00 10.47 13.57
CA GLY A 152 -1.01 9.96 12.62
C GLY A 152 -1.29 8.52 12.17
N ILE A 153 -2.55 8.09 12.19
CA ILE A 153 -2.94 6.71 11.85
C ILE A 153 -3.43 6.65 10.41
N VAL A 154 -3.01 5.60 9.71
CA VAL A 154 -3.42 5.25 8.35
C VAL A 154 -3.94 3.82 8.32
N VAL A 155 -5.09 3.60 7.69
CA VAL A 155 -5.69 2.27 7.47
C VAL A 155 -5.92 2.07 5.98
N THR A 156 -5.37 1.00 5.40
CA THR A 156 -5.47 0.72 3.95
C THR A 156 -5.48 -0.77 3.68
N ALA A 157 -6.14 -1.21 2.61
CA ALA A 157 -6.06 -2.60 2.20
C ALA A 157 -4.73 -2.89 1.52
N VAL A 158 -4.16 -4.05 1.82
CA VAL A 158 -2.87 -4.50 1.32
C VAL A 158 -2.97 -5.85 0.62
N CYS A 159 -2.03 -6.11 -0.28
CA CYS A 159 -1.87 -7.37 -0.97
C CYS A 159 -0.42 -7.88 -0.88
N SER A 160 -0.27 -9.18 -1.07
CA SER A 160 1.02 -9.84 -1.27
C SER A 160 1.47 -9.71 -2.72
N ALA A 161 2.78 -9.67 -2.95
CA ALA A 161 3.38 -9.73 -4.29
C ALA A 161 3.33 -11.16 -4.85
N ARG A 162 2.21 -11.55 -5.45
CA ARG A 162 2.03 -12.84 -6.13
C ARG A 162 0.95 -12.74 -7.21
N PRO A 163 0.98 -13.58 -8.26
CA PRO A 163 -0.09 -13.65 -9.24
C PRO A 163 -1.44 -13.95 -8.58
N LEU A 164 -2.53 -13.50 -9.20
CA LEU A 164 -3.89 -13.74 -8.68
C LEU A 164 -4.24 -15.24 -8.59
N ALA A 165 -3.59 -16.07 -9.41
CA ALA A 165 -3.71 -17.53 -9.37
C ALA A 165 -3.20 -18.15 -8.06
N GLU A 166 -2.23 -17.53 -7.38
CA GLU A 166 -1.64 -18.03 -6.13
C GLU A 166 -2.37 -17.54 -4.87
N GLY A 167 -3.39 -16.68 -5.03
CA GLY A 167 -4.25 -16.24 -3.95
C GLY A 167 -4.91 -14.90 -4.22
N LYS A 168 -6.20 -14.80 -3.90
CA LYS A 168 -6.99 -13.59 -4.13
C LYS A 168 -6.63 -12.49 -3.12
N PRO A 169 -6.39 -11.24 -3.57
CA PRO A 169 -6.30 -10.10 -2.68
C PRO A 169 -7.70 -9.68 -2.18
N PRO A 170 -7.77 -8.78 -1.17
CA PRO A 170 -6.66 -8.31 -0.35
C PRO A 170 -6.13 -9.41 0.59
N MET A 171 -4.86 -9.27 0.97
CA MET A 171 -4.26 -10.08 2.04
C MET A 171 -4.82 -9.69 3.41
N GLY A 172 -5.23 -8.43 3.56
CA GLY A 172 -5.81 -7.90 4.79
C GLY A 172 -5.87 -6.37 4.78
N ILE A 173 -6.21 -5.81 5.94
CA ILE A 173 -6.20 -4.38 6.22
C ILE A 173 -4.96 -4.07 7.05
N ALA A 174 -4.12 -3.16 6.56
CA ALA A 174 -2.99 -2.65 7.31
C ALA A 174 -3.43 -1.42 8.13
N CYS A 175 -3.16 -1.44 9.43
CA CYS A 175 -3.13 -0.25 10.29
C CYS A 175 -1.67 0.16 10.48
N ALA A 176 -1.38 1.43 10.29
CA ALA A 176 -0.02 1.96 10.39
C ALA A 176 0.00 3.35 11.03
N GLN A 177 1.03 3.57 11.83
CA GLN A 177 1.48 4.84 12.36
C GLN A 177 3.00 4.87 12.21
N GLN A 178 3.64 6.03 12.42
CA GLN A 178 5.09 6.11 12.41
C GLN A 178 5.73 4.98 13.25
N ASP A 179 6.60 4.19 12.60
CA ASP A 179 7.36 3.07 13.17
C ASP A 179 6.56 1.86 13.70
N VAL A 180 5.22 1.87 13.57
CA VAL A 180 4.34 0.76 13.98
C VAL A 180 3.36 0.44 12.87
N ALA A 181 3.36 -0.79 12.39
CA ALA A 181 2.37 -1.24 11.43
C ALA A 181 1.99 -2.70 11.64
N ARG A 182 0.72 -3.03 11.40
CA ARG A 182 0.19 -4.39 11.53
C ARG A 182 -0.83 -4.66 10.44
N VAL A 183 -0.89 -5.91 9.97
CA VAL A 183 -1.90 -6.37 9.00
C VAL A 183 -2.86 -7.29 9.72
N TYR A 184 -4.16 -7.01 9.55
CA TYR A 184 -5.25 -7.80 10.06
C TYR A 184 -5.95 -8.52 8.88
N PRO A 185 -6.24 -9.82 9.00
CA PRO A 185 -7.09 -10.53 8.06
C PRO A 185 -8.47 -9.84 7.87
N LEU A 186 -9.03 -9.93 6.67
CA LEU A 186 -10.36 -9.37 6.36
C LEU A 186 -11.53 -9.83 7.24
N PRO A 187 -11.64 -11.11 7.68
CA PRO A 187 -12.77 -11.54 8.48
C PRO A 187 -12.73 -11.01 9.93
N ASP A 188 -11.64 -10.35 10.32
CA ASP A 188 -11.51 -9.86 11.69
C ASP A 188 -12.37 -8.61 11.91
N ASP A 189 -12.87 -8.49 13.13
CA ASP A 189 -13.69 -7.38 13.58
C ASP A 189 -12.86 -6.08 13.66
N PRO A 190 -13.28 -4.98 13.01
CA PRO A 190 -12.50 -3.74 12.97
C PRO A 190 -12.22 -3.17 14.37
N GLU A 191 -13.19 -3.21 15.28
CA GLU A 191 -13.04 -2.67 16.64
C GLU A 191 -11.93 -3.40 17.40
N ARG A 192 -11.96 -4.74 17.38
CA ARG A 192 -10.90 -5.56 18.01
C ARG A 192 -9.53 -5.33 17.38
N CYS A 193 -9.47 -5.20 16.06
CA CYS A 193 -8.20 -4.93 15.37
C CYS A 193 -7.62 -3.56 15.75
N LEU A 194 -8.47 -2.54 15.82
CA LEU A 194 -8.07 -1.21 16.24
C LEU A 194 -7.62 -1.21 17.70
N GLU A 195 -8.38 -1.82 18.62
CA GLU A 195 -7.99 -1.95 20.02
C GLU A 195 -6.58 -2.55 20.17
N ASP A 196 -6.32 -3.70 19.55
CA ASP A 196 -5.00 -4.34 19.53
C ASP A 196 -3.92 -3.44 18.89
N PHE A 197 -4.23 -2.73 17.80
CA PHE A 197 -3.29 -1.80 17.17
C PHE A 197 -2.91 -0.64 18.09
N PHE A 198 -3.90 -0.01 18.73
CA PHE A 198 -3.69 1.11 19.65
C PHE A 198 -2.88 0.67 20.88
N GLU A 199 -3.12 -0.54 21.40
CA GLU A 199 -2.31 -1.11 22.48
C GLU A 199 -0.85 -1.31 22.04
N CYS A 200 -0.62 -1.87 20.85
CA CYS A 200 0.71 -2.05 20.28
C CYS A 200 1.44 -0.70 20.09
N ALA A 201 0.74 0.30 19.53
CA ALA A 201 1.29 1.63 19.30
C ALA A 201 1.63 2.34 20.62
N ALA A 202 0.76 2.23 21.63
CA ALA A 202 1.02 2.78 22.95
C ALA A 202 2.21 2.10 23.65
N GLU A 203 2.35 0.78 23.51
CA GLU A 203 3.50 0.06 24.05
C GLU A 203 4.80 0.48 23.36
N HIS A 204 4.79 0.59 22.03
CA HIS A 204 5.93 1.08 21.28
C HIS A 204 6.34 2.49 21.72
N ALA A 205 5.39 3.41 21.83
CA ALA A 205 5.64 4.77 22.29
C ALA A 205 6.27 4.83 23.69
N ARG A 206 5.80 3.98 24.62
CA ARG A 206 6.41 3.86 25.96
C ARG A 206 7.86 3.39 25.89
N ARG A 207 8.15 2.33 25.12
CA ARG A 207 9.51 1.80 24.95
C ARG A 207 10.46 2.84 24.33
N VAL A 208 10.01 3.57 23.32
CA VAL A 208 10.79 4.65 22.70
C VAL A 208 11.05 5.77 23.70
N GLY A 209 10.04 6.19 24.47
CA GLY A 209 10.22 7.20 25.53
C GLY A 209 11.23 6.78 26.60
N GLU A 210 11.20 5.54 27.05
CA GLU A 210 12.19 4.99 27.99
C GLU A 210 13.60 4.98 27.40
N GLN A 211 13.73 4.59 26.13
CA GLN A 211 15.02 4.58 25.43
C GLN A 211 15.61 5.98 25.30
N LEU A 212 14.80 6.97 24.89
CA LEU A 212 15.22 8.37 24.80
C LEU A 212 15.65 8.91 26.16
N GLY A 213 14.89 8.61 27.23
CA GLY A 213 15.27 8.98 28.59
C GLY A 213 16.60 8.40 29.05
N ARG A 214 16.88 7.13 28.70
CA ARG A 214 18.19 6.49 28.96
C ARG A 214 19.31 7.14 28.15
N GLN A 215 19.07 7.47 26.88
CA GLN A 215 20.05 8.14 26.03
C GLN A 215 20.41 9.52 26.59
N ASP A 216 19.41 10.32 26.99
CA ASP A 216 19.64 11.62 27.63
C ASP A 216 20.45 11.49 28.93
N GLN A 217 20.15 10.49 29.76
CA GLN A 217 20.90 10.22 30.97
C GLN A 217 22.35 9.80 30.66
N SER A 218 22.56 8.95 29.66
CA SER A 218 23.90 8.57 29.21
C SER A 218 24.70 9.76 28.70
N VAL A 219 24.10 10.67 27.93
CA VAL A 219 24.77 11.90 27.45
C VAL A 219 25.14 12.79 28.62
N ARG A 220 24.22 13.05 29.56
CA ARG A 220 24.51 13.83 30.77
C ARG A 220 25.67 13.22 31.55
N ARG A 221 25.65 11.90 31.77
CA ARG A 221 26.70 11.19 32.48
C ARG A 221 28.04 11.26 31.77
N PHE A 222 28.04 11.14 30.44
CA PHE A 222 29.26 11.29 29.63
C PHE A 222 29.85 12.69 29.74
N LEU A 223 29.01 13.74 29.70
CA LEU A 223 29.45 15.13 29.88
C LEU A 223 30.00 15.40 31.28
N GLU A 224 29.36 14.88 32.33
CA GLU A 224 29.87 14.94 33.72
C GLU A 224 31.27 14.32 33.82
N LEU A 225 31.43 13.08 33.32
CA LEU A 225 32.71 12.37 33.34
C LEU A 225 33.77 13.06 32.48
N SER A 226 33.38 13.70 31.38
CA SER A 226 34.27 14.46 30.49
C SER A 226 34.73 15.78 31.10
N GLY A 227 33.90 16.41 31.93
CA GLY A 227 34.21 17.66 32.63
C GLY A 227 35.09 17.47 33.87
N GLU A 228 35.05 16.30 34.52
CA GLU A 228 35.85 16.00 35.73
C GLU A 228 37.24 15.38 35.45
N GLY A 229 37.79 15.62 34.25
CA GLY A 229 39.18 15.29 33.95
C GLY A 229 39.35 13.95 33.24
N PHE A 230 38.97 13.91 31.96
CA PHE A 230 39.77 13.12 31.02
C PHE A 230 41.14 13.78 30.92
N ALA A 231 42.05 13.37 31.80
CA ALA A 231 43.46 13.51 31.52
C ALA A 231 43.71 12.84 30.17
N GLU A 232 44.26 13.61 29.24
CA GLU A 232 44.65 13.19 27.89
C GLU A 232 45.22 11.77 27.91
N THR A 233 44.42 10.80 27.48
CA THR A 233 44.97 9.52 27.02
C THR A 233 45.41 9.74 25.59
N GLY A 234 46.70 10.04 25.43
CA GLY A 234 47.41 9.93 24.17
C GLY A 234 47.52 8.50 23.65
#